data_AF-A0A952CRK5-F1
#
_entry.id   AF-A0A952CRK5-F1
#
_cell.length_a   1.000
_cell.length_b   1.000
_cell.length_c   1.000
_cell.angle_alpha   90.00
_cell.angle_beta   90.00
_cell.angle_gamma   90.00
#
_symmetry.space_group_name_H-M   'P 1'
#
loop_
_entity.id
_entity.type
_entity.pdbx_description
1 polymer ?
#
loop_
_entity_poly.entity_id
_entity_poly.type
_entity_poly.pdbx_seq_one_letter_code
_entity_poly.pdbx_strand_id
1 'polypeptide(L)'
;MKKANTYTASFTVMYEELVRKVYGDRLNKLNLLIEENNSKAQALLGLSKKQINSLKQIEATNILGEPLSKDLNVDKIPFIVNVYVSDTSYVRDIQEGIVNYLENANQYLINKRRLKIKEIDDEISFINRELKMMDSLKRLYHVGITATSATSGSSSEGSLYSLSYELYKKKQELLKKKEMPMNLYVIDDAIVPTKSNRSYVLMAAAGLITGFILYILLAYIVLPVLRYKKV
;
A
#
# COMPACT_ATOMS: atom_id res chain seq x y z
N MET A 1 3.28 34.49 13.35
CA MET A 1 2.55 33.33 12.79
C MET A 1 3.42 32.10 12.95
N LYS A 2 3.01 31.09 13.75
CA LYS A 2 3.74 29.81 13.84
C LYS A 2 3.70 29.16 12.45
N LYS A 3 4.86 28.90 11.85
CA LYS A 3 4.96 28.06 10.65
C LYS A 3 4.30 26.74 11.00
N ALA A 4 3.15 26.43 10.39
CA ALA A 4 2.51 25.14 10.60
C ALA A 4 3.52 24.08 10.14
N ASN A 5 3.82 23.12 11.00
CA ASN A 5 4.67 22.00 10.61
C ASN A 5 3.90 21.20 9.55
N THR A 6 4.42 21.19 8.33
CA THR A 6 3.92 20.31 7.26
C THR A 6 4.80 19.08 7.25
N TYR A 7 4.17 17.92 7.42
CA TYR A 7 4.79 16.61 7.28
C TYR A 7 4.42 16.04 5.90
N THR A 8 5.34 15.31 5.31
CA THR A 8 5.09 14.57 4.06
C THR A 8 5.06 13.09 4.41
N ALA A 9 4.02 12.39 4.00
CA ALA A 9 3.94 10.94 4.05
C ALA A 9 3.84 10.42 2.62
N SER A 10 4.53 9.33 2.31
CA SER A 10 4.59 8.80 0.95
C SER A 10 4.22 7.33 0.96
N PHE A 11 3.36 6.90 0.04
CA PHE A 11 2.98 5.50 -0.14
C PHE A 11 3.03 5.10 -1.62
N THR A 12 3.30 3.82 -1.89
CA THR A 12 3.46 3.30 -3.25
C THR A 12 2.25 2.48 -3.67
N VAL A 13 1.77 2.75 -4.87
CA VAL A 13 0.52 2.19 -5.39
C VAL A 13 0.75 1.47 -6.71
N MET A 14 0.30 0.22 -6.80
CA MET A 14 0.18 -0.55 -8.03
C MET A 14 -1.26 -0.59 -8.50
N TYR A 15 -1.47 -0.66 -9.81
CA TYR A 15 -2.79 -0.65 -10.41
C TYR A 15 -2.89 -1.69 -11.53
N GLU A 16 -4.08 -2.27 -11.70
CA GLU A 16 -4.31 -3.29 -12.73
C GLU A 16 -4.91 -2.74 -14.02
N GLU A 17 -5.75 -1.69 -13.94
CA GLU A 17 -6.69 -1.38 -15.02
C GLU A 17 -6.51 0.00 -15.67
N LEU A 18 -6.64 1.09 -14.90
CA LEU A 18 -6.61 2.43 -15.46
C LEU A 18 -5.19 2.90 -15.73
N VAL A 19 -5.01 3.73 -16.75
CA VAL A 19 -3.74 4.41 -17.02
C VAL A 19 -3.43 5.41 -15.90
N ARG A 20 -2.15 5.53 -15.53
CA ARG A 20 -1.64 6.46 -14.51
C ARG A 20 -2.18 7.87 -14.62
N LYS A 21 -2.25 8.42 -15.84
CA LYS A 21 -2.83 9.73 -16.10
C LYS A 21 -4.23 9.89 -15.50
N VAL A 22 -5.09 8.88 -15.60
CA VAL A 22 -6.47 8.95 -15.08
C VAL A 22 -6.47 9.08 -13.55
N TYR A 23 -5.55 8.39 -12.86
CA TYR A 23 -5.37 8.55 -11.42
C TYR A 23 -4.83 9.95 -11.08
N GLY A 24 -3.85 10.44 -11.84
CA GLY A 24 -3.30 11.79 -11.68
C GLY A 24 -4.37 12.88 -11.82
N ASP A 25 -5.18 12.81 -12.87
CA ASP A 25 -6.27 13.76 -13.11
C ASP A 25 -7.32 13.73 -11.99
N ARG A 26 -7.59 12.57 -11.40
CA ARG A 26 -8.53 12.43 -10.28
C ARG A 26 -7.99 12.97 -8.97
N LEU A 27 -6.69 12.81 -8.72
CA LEU A 27 -6.02 13.41 -7.56
C LEU A 27 -5.93 14.94 -7.71
N ASN A 28 -5.68 15.45 -8.91
CA ASN A 28 -5.71 16.89 -9.19
C ASN A 28 -7.11 17.48 -8.91
N LYS A 29 -8.18 16.81 -9.36
CA LYS A 29 -9.57 17.21 -9.04
C LYS A 29 -9.85 17.15 -7.54
N LEU A 30 -9.29 16.17 -6.83
CA LEU A 30 -9.44 16.06 -5.38
C LEU A 30 -8.73 17.20 -4.65
N ASN A 31 -7.52 17.60 -5.08
CA ASN A 31 -6.83 18.77 -4.53
C ASN A 31 -7.63 20.05 -4.67
N LEU A 32 -8.22 20.29 -5.85
CA LEU A 32 -9.11 21.44 -6.04
C LEU A 32 -10.27 21.44 -5.04
N LEU A 33 -10.84 20.26 -4.76
CA LEU A 33 -11.88 20.13 -3.74
C LEU A 33 -11.37 20.35 -2.32
N ILE A 34 -10.14 19.93 -1.99
CA ILE A 34 -9.54 20.18 -0.67
C ILE A 34 -9.31 21.69 -0.46
N GLU A 35 -8.91 22.41 -1.50
CA GLU A 35 -8.67 23.86 -1.44
C GLU A 35 -9.97 24.67 -1.41
N GLU A 36 -10.92 24.36 -2.30
CA GLU A 36 -12.11 25.18 -2.52
C GLU A 36 -13.33 24.71 -1.71
N ASN A 37 -13.46 23.41 -1.44
CA ASN A 37 -14.66 22.82 -0.83
C ASN A 37 -14.36 21.59 0.04
N ASN A 38 -13.75 21.86 1.21
CA ASN A 38 -13.36 20.82 2.16
C ASN A 38 -14.51 19.89 2.57
N SER A 39 -15.76 20.37 2.63
CA SER A 39 -16.91 19.51 2.94
C SER A 39 -17.17 18.42 1.90
N LYS A 40 -16.97 18.73 0.61
CA LYS A 40 -17.15 17.74 -0.47
C LYS A 40 -16.00 16.76 -0.50
N ALA A 41 -14.76 17.23 -0.31
CA ALA A 41 -13.59 16.36 -0.17
C ALA A 41 -13.73 15.41 1.02
N GLN A 42 -14.23 15.92 2.15
CA GLN A 42 -14.53 15.13 3.34
C GLN A 42 -15.48 13.95 3.04
N ALA A 43 -16.60 14.23 2.36
CA ALA A 43 -17.58 13.20 2.00
C ALA A 43 -17.01 12.16 1.01
N LEU A 44 -16.20 12.59 0.05
CA LEU A 44 -15.59 11.70 -0.94
C LEU A 44 -14.52 10.78 -0.35
N LEU A 45 -13.74 11.28 0.61
CA LEU A 45 -12.69 10.51 1.28
C LEU A 45 -13.19 9.73 2.50
N GLY A 46 -14.43 9.97 2.95
CA GLY A 46 -14.98 9.34 4.16
C GLY A 46 -14.28 9.78 5.45
N LEU A 47 -13.68 10.98 5.45
CA LEU A 47 -12.90 11.49 6.57
C LEU A 47 -13.77 12.32 7.53
N SER A 48 -13.31 12.48 8.76
CA SER A 48 -13.84 13.45 9.72
C SER A 48 -13.33 14.86 9.39
N LYS A 49 -14.00 15.88 9.93
CA LYS A 49 -13.60 17.29 9.77
C LYS A 49 -12.17 17.56 10.29
N LYS A 50 -11.72 16.84 11.33
CA LYS A 50 -10.36 16.99 11.85
C LYS A 50 -9.32 16.39 10.89
N GLN A 51 -9.59 15.19 10.39
CA GLN A 51 -8.73 14.50 9.43
C GLN A 51 -8.57 15.32 8.14
N ILE A 52 -9.68 15.77 7.53
CA ILE A 52 -9.61 16.55 6.28
C ILE A 52 -8.88 17.90 6.47
N ASN A 53 -9.06 18.58 7.61
CA ASN A 53 -8.36 19.83 7.87
C ASN A 53 -6.84 19.67 8.05
N SER A 54 -6.42 18.45 8.45
CA SER A 54 -5.00 18.11 8.55
C SER A 54 -4.37 17.89 7.17
N LEU A 55 -5.15 17.43 6.20
CA LEU A 55 -4.73 17.26 4.82
C LEU A 55 -4.57 18.62 4.14
N LYS A 56 -3.37 18.88 3.60
CA LYS A 56 -3.05 20.13 2.87
C LYS A 56 -3.05 19.92 1.38
N GLN A 57 -2.39 18.87 0.92
CA GLN A 57 -2.20 18.62 -0.49
C GLN A 57 -1.90 17.14 -0.72
N ILE A 58 -2.26 16.64 -1.89
CA ILE A 58 -1.87 15.31 -2.38
C ILE A 58 -1.09 15.51 -3.67
N GLU A 59 0.06 14.89 -3.81
CA GLU A 59 0.80 14.84 -5.08
C GLU A 59 0.99 13.38 -5.48
N ALA A 60 0.93 13.11 -6.78
CA ALA A 60 1.28 11.79 -7.30
C ALA A 60 2.33 11.91 -8.38
N THR A 61 3.37 11.09 -8.27
CA THR A 61 4.49 11.08 -9.19
C THR A 61 4.77 9.67 -9.67
N ASN A 62 5.31 9.55 -10.88
CA ASN A 62 5.88 8.28 -11.33
C ASN A 62 7.20 7.97 -10.58
N ILE A 63 7.80 6.82 -10.89
CA ILE A 63 9.09 6.40 -10.30
C ILE A 63 10.26 7.34 -10.63
N LEU A 64 10.12 8.21 -11.63
CA LEU A 64 11.11 9.21 -12.02
C LEU A 64 10.86 10.58 -11.36
N GLY A 65 9.81 10.70 -10.53
CA GLY A 65 9.45 11.94 -9.84
C GLY A 65 8.62 12.92 -10.67
N GLU A 66 8.15 12.52 -11.86
CA GLU A 66 7.32 13.39 -12.70
C GLU A 66 5.84 13.31 -12.32
N PRO A 67 5.08 14.41 -12.43
CA PRO A 67 3.65 14.42 -12.12
C PRO A 67 2.85 13.39 -12.94
N LEU A 68 2.02 12.62 -12.25
CA LEU A 68 1.28 11.50 -12.85
C LEU A 68 0.31 11.93 -13.96
N SER A 69 -0.20 13.16 -13.92
CA SER A 69 -1.10 13.72 -14.95
C SER A 69 -0.41 14.00 -16.29
N LYS A 70 0.93 14.03 -16.31
CA LYS A 70 1.73 14.23 -17.52
C LYS A 70 2.33 12.92 -18.05
N ASP A 71 2.26 11.85 -17.28
CA ASP A 71 2.79 10.54 -17.65
C ASP A 71 1.83 9.81 -18.61
N LEU A 72 2.25 9.67 -19.87
CA LEU A 72 1.52 8.95 -20.92
C LEU A 72 1.96 7.50 -21.08
N ASN A 73 2.93 7.03 -20.28
CA ASN A 73 3.39 5.65 -20.36
C ASN A 73 2.29 4.70 -19.81
N VAL A 74 1.99 3.69 -20.62
CA VAL A 74 0.93 2.68 -20.45
C VAL A 74 1.43 1.47 -19.66
N ASP A 75 2.74 1.35 -19.44
CA ASP A 75 3.33 0.29 -18.65
C ASP A 75 2.81 0.32 -17.21
N LYS A 76 2.52 -0.87 -16.66
CA LYS A 76 1.99 -1.06 -15.30
C LYS A 76 3.06 -0.91 -14.23
N ILE A 77 3.79 0.19 -14.28
CA ILE A 77 4.80 0.56 -13.28
C ILE A 77 4.08 1.26 -12.12
N PRO A 78 4.36 0.90 -10.85
CA PRO A 78 3.81 1.57 -9.68
C PRO A 78 4.06 3.09 -9.70
N PHE A 79 3.25 3.83 -8.95
CA PHE A 79 3.44 5.25 -8.73
C PHE A 79 3.42 5.59 -7.25
N ILE A 80 4.00 6.74 -6.90
CA ILE A 80 4.14 7.21 -5.53
C ILE A 80 3.10 8.30 -5.30
N VAL A 81 2.41 8.23 -4.16
CA VAL A 81 1.51 9.29 -3.69
C VAL A 81 2.12 9.93 -2.45
N ASN A 82 2.40 11.22 -2.55
CA ASN A 82 2.87 12.06 -1.47
C ASN A 82 1.69 12.84 -0.88
N VAL A 83 1.52 12.75 0.43
CA VAL A 83 0.45 13.42 1.17
C VAL A 83 1.09 14.41 2.13
N TYR A 84 0.66 15.67 2.05
CA TYR A 84 1.12 16.73 2.92
C TYR A 84 0.10 16.95 4.03
N VAL A 85 0.49 16.67 5.27
CA VAL A 85 -0.39 16.74 6.44
C VAL A 85 0.18 17.63 7.53
N SER A 86 -0.68 18.26 8.33
CA SER A 86 -0.26 18.99 9.53
C SER A 86 -0.20 18.12 10.79
N ASP A 87 -0.88 16.97 10.78
CA ASP A 87 -0.96 16.04 11.91
C ASP A 87 -0.71 14.62 11.40
N THR A 88 0.30 13.95 11.94
CA THR A 88 0.74 12.63 11.49
C THR A 88 -0.16 11.50 12.00
N SER A 89 -0.99 11.75 13.01
CA SER A 89 -1.89 10.73 13.58
C SER A 89 -2.97 10.26 12.60
N TYR A 90 -3.27 11.04 11.56
CA TYR A 90 -4.32 10.75 10.58
C TYR A 90 -3.81 10.19 9.26
N VAL A 91 -2.50 9.98 9.11
CA VAL A 91 -1.88 9.57 7.83
C VAL A 91 -2.48 8.28 7.28
N ARG A 92 -2.70 7.28 8.14
CA ARG A 92 -3.28 6.00 7.73
C ARG A 92 -4.72 6.16 7.23
N ASP A 93 -5.56 6.87 8.00
CA ASP A 93 -6.96 7.10 7.62
C ASP A 93 -7.04 7.87 6.30
N ILE A 94 -6.15 8.85 6.10
CA ILE A 94 -6.06 9.62 4.85
C ILE A 94 -5.62 8.73 3.68
N GLN A 95 -4.63 7.86 3.87
CA GLN A 95 -4.22 6.88 2.85
C GLN A 95 -5.41 5.99 2.46
N GLU A 96 -6.08 5.39 3.44
CA GLU A 96 -7.24 4.52 3.20
C GLU A 96 -8.37 5.28 2.47
N GLY A 97 -8.64 6.53 2.87
CA GLY A 97 -9.60 7.41 2.20
C GLY A 97 -9.23 7.73 0.75
N ILE A 98 -7.96 8.03 0.47
CA ILE A 98 -7.46 8.29 -0.89
C ILE A 98 -7.58 7.04 -1.76
N VAL A 99 -7.13 5.89 -1.26
CA VAL A 99 -7.24 4.60 -1.97
C VAL A 99 -8.70 4.30 -2.28
N ASN A 100 -9.59 4.41 -1.30
CA ASN A 100 -11.02 4.21 -1.45
C ASN A 100 -11.63 5.18 -2.49
N TYR A 101 -11.24 6.46 -2.48
CA TYR A 101 -11.68 7.42 -3.49
C TYR A 101 -11.20 7.01 -4.89
N LEU A 102 -9.93 6.66 -5.07
CA LEU A 102 -9.39 6.24 -6.37
C LEU A 102 -10.05 4.96 -6.89
N GLU A 103 -10.42 4.06 -5.99
CA GLU A 103 -11.12 2.83 -6.32
C GLU A 103 -12.60 3.05 -6.66
N ASN A 104 -13.32 3.84 -5.87
CA ASN A 104 -14.78 3.85 -5.85
C ASN A 104 -15.45 5.14 -6.37
N ALA A 105 -14.71 6.22 -6.68
CA ALA A 105 -15.38 7.46 -7.10
C ALA A 105 -16.02 7.43 -8.51
N ASN A 106 -15.92 6.32 -9.26
CA ASN A 106 -16.56 6.18 -10.57
C ASN A 106 -17.44 4.92 -10.61
N GLN A 107 -18.72 5.11 -10.97
CA GLN A 107 -19.68 4.03 -11.17
C GLN A 107 -19.20 2.97 -12.17
N TYR A 108 -18.44 3.38 -13.20
CA TYR A 108 -17.84 2.46 -14.16
C TYR A 108 -16.90 1.46 -13.48
N LEU A 109 -16.03 1.92 -12.58
CA LEU A 109 -15.08 1.04 -11.86
C LEU A 109 -15.82 0.11 -10.91
N ILE A 110 -16.83 0.60 -10.20
CA ILE A 110 -17.67 -0.21 -9.32
C ILE A 110 -18.38 -1.32 -10.11
N ASN A 111 -19.03 -0.96 -11.22
CA ASN A 111 -19.73 -1.92 -12.07
C ASN A 111 -18.78 -2.96 -12.66
N LYS A 112 -17.59 -2.54 -13.09
CA LYS A 112 -16.57 -3.43 -13.65
C LYS A 112 -16.00 -4.38 -12.59
N ARG A 113 -15.69 -3.89 -11.38
CA ARG A 113 -15.30 -4.76 -10.26
C ARG A 113 -16.39 -5.79 -9.96
N ARG A 114 -17.65 -5.35 -9.89
CA ARG A 114 -18.80 -6.26 -9.67
C ARG A 114 -18.89 -7.33 -10.76
N LEU A 115 -18.67 -6.97 -12.03
CA LEU A 115 -18.66 -7.92 -13.14
C LEU A 115 -17.51 -8.94 -13.00
N LYS A 116 -16.29 -8.48 -12.70
CA LYS A 116 -15.11 -9.33 -12.47
C LYS A 116 -15.31 -10.32 -11.33
N ILE A 117 -15.90 -9.88 -10.20
CA ILE A 117 -16.25 -10.75 -9.07
C ILE A 117 -17.27 -11.81 -9.51
N LYS A 118 -18.30 -11.40 -10.27
CA LYS A 118 -19.31 -12.32 -10.78
C LYS A 118 -18.71 -13.37 -11.73
N GLU A 119 -17.83 -12.96 -12.65
CA GLU A 119 -17.12 -13.88 -13.56
C GLU A 119 -16.30 -14.92 -12.77
N ILE A 120 -15.58 -14.47 -11.73
CA ILE A 120 -14.82 -15.37 -10.85
C ILE A 120 -15.76 -16.35 -10.13
N ASP A 121 -16.91 -15.89 -9.64
CA ASP A 121 -17.90 -16.73 -8.96
C ASP A 121 -18.54 -17.77 -9.88
N ASP A 122 -18.86 -17.37 -11.11
CA ASP A 122 -19.39 -18.24 -12.14
C ASP A 122 -18.36 -19.31 -12.52
N GLU A 123 -17.08 -18.94 -12.63
CA GLU A 123 -15.97 -19.87 -12.91
C GLU A 123 -15.71 -20.86 -11.75
N ILE A 124 -15.70 -20.38 -10.50
CA ILE A 124 -15.60 -21.25 -9.32
C ILE A 124 -16.77 -22.24 -9.28
N SER A 125 -17.99 -21.76 -9.58
CA SER A 125 -19.19 -22.59 -9.62
C SER A 125 -19.10 -23.65 -10.71
N PHE A 126 -18.57 -23.30 -11.88
CA PHE A 126 -18.28 -24.23 -12.97
C PHE A 126 -17.27 -25.30 -12.54
N ILE A 127 -16.12 -24.91 -12.00
CA ILE A 127 -15.08 -25.85 -11.53
C ILE A 127 -15.63 -26.79 -10.45
N ASN A 128 -16.46 -26.30 -9.53
CA ASN A 128 -17.08 -27.14 -8.51
C ASN A 128 -18.02 -28.20 -9.10
N ARG A 129 -18.72 -27.91 -10.21
CA ARG A 129 -19.55 -28.91 -10.91
C ARG A 129 -18.69 -29.95 -11.61
N GLU A 130 -17.63 -29.53 -12.29
CA GLU A 130 -16.67 -30.42 -12.94
C GLU A 130 -16.02 -31.37 -11.92
N LEU A 131 -15.53 -30.85 -10.79
CA LEU A 131 -14.93 -31.68 -9.73
C LEU A 131 -15.92 -32.73 -9.20
N LYS A 132 -17.19 -32.37 -8.97
CA LYS A 132 -18.23 -33.33 -8.55
C LYS A 132 -18.50 -34.42 -9.59
N MET A 133 -18.47 -34.06 -10.87
CA MET A 133 -18.61 -35.03 -11.97
C MET A 133 -17.40 -35.96 -12.02
N MET A 134 -16.18 -35.43 -11.89
CA MET A 134 -14.96 -36.23 -11.84
C MET A 134 -14.93 -37.17 -10.65
N ASP A 135 -15.36 -36.76 -9.47
CA ASP A 135 -15.43 -37.62 -8.29
C ASP A 135 -16.44 -38.77 -8.50
N SER A 136 -17.54 -38.49 -9.20
CA SER A 136 -18.51 -39.52 -9.58
C SER A 136 -17.92 -40.51 -10.59
N LEU A 137 -17.18 -40.02 -11.60
CA LEU A 137 -16.47 -40.85 -12.57
C LEU A 137 -15.40 -41.71 -11.92
N LYS A 138 -14.59 -41.15 -11.00
CA LYS A 138 -13.60 -41.88 -10.22
C LYS A 138 -14.25 -43.01 -9.42
N ARG A 139 -15.39 -42.75 -8.76
CA ARG A 139 -16.13 -43.77 -8.02
C ARG A 139 -16.64 -44.89 -8.92
N LEU A 140 -17.23 -44.56 -10.06
CA LEU A 140 -17.72 -45.55 -11.03
C LEU A 140 -16.57 -46.39 -11.61
N TYR A 141 -15.45 -45.76 -11.94
CA TYR A 141 -14.26 -46.44 -12.45
C TYR A 141 -13.67 -47.40 -11.42
N HIS A 142 -13.56 -46.97 -10.15
CA HIS A 142 -13.05 -47.82 -9.07
C HIS A 142 -13.95 -49.03 -8.79
N VAL A 143 -15.29 -48.83 -8.82
CA VAL A 143 -16.27 -49.91 -8.68
C VAL A 143 -16.24 -50.87 -9.87
N GLY A 144 -16.08 -50.35 -11.10
CA GLY A 144 -15.97 -51.16 -12.32
C GLY A 144 -14.70 -52.01 -12.39
N ILE A 145 -13.57 -51.52 -11.88
CA ILE A 145 -12.33 -52.30 -11.75
C ILE A 145 -12.49 -53.43 -10.74
N THR A 146 -13.14 -53.18 -9.59
CA THR A 146 -13.36 -54.24 -8.58
C THR A 146 -14.34 -55.33 -9.03
N ALA A 147 -15.21 -55.07 -10.01
CA ALA A 147 -16.16 -56.04 -10.56
C ALA A 147 -15.59 -56.90 -11.72
N THR A 148 -14.46 -56.50 -12.30
CA THR A 148 -13.88 -57.15 -13.48
C THR A 148 -12.37 -57.30 -13.29
N SER A 149 -11.95 -58.48 -12.82
CA SER A 149 -10.53 -58.80 -12.62
C SER A 149 -9.72 -58.63 -13.90
N ALA A 150 -8.75 -57.71 -13.82
CA ALA A 150 -7.53 -57.61 -14.62
C ALA A 150 -7.65 -57.29 -16.12
N THR A 151 -6.60 -56.61 -16.58
CA THR A 151 -6.19 -56.32 -17.97
C THR A 151 -6.90 -55.19 -18.72
N SER A 152 -6.17 -54.06 -18.79
CA SER A 152 -6.14 -53.01 -19.83
C SER A 152 -6.59 -51.62 -19.34
N GLY A 153 -5.63 -50.71 -19.10
CA GLY A 153 -5.94 -49.26 -19.11
C GLY A 153 -5.28 -48.35 -18.06
N SER A 154 -4.06 -48.63 -17.58
CA SER A 154 -3.35 -47.77 -16.60
C SER A 154 -3.04 -46.34 -17.10
N SER A 155 -3.19 -46.06 -18.39
CA SER A 155 -2.86 -44.76 -19.00
C SER A 155 -3.93 -43.67 -18.76
N SER A 156 -5.19 -44.02 -18.49
CA SER A 156 -6.29 -43.04 -18.35
C SER A 156 -6.54 -42.58 -16.91
N GLU A 157 -6.08 -43.35 -15.92
CA GLU A 157 -6.34 -43.07 -14.52
C GLU A 157 -5.47 -41.89 -14.04
N GLY A 158 -4.21 -41.85 -14.44
CA GLY A 158 -3.29 -40.74 -14.15
C GLY A 158 -3.75 -39.40 -14.73
N SER A 159 -4.41 -39.40 -15.90
CA SER A 159 -4.88 -38.17 -16.54
C SER A 159 -6.12 -37.58 -15.86
N LEU A 160 -7.00 -38.41 -15.30
CA LEU A 160 -8.16 -37.94 -14.55
C LEU A 160 -7.76 -37.34 -13.20
N TYR A 161 -6.80 -37.94 -12.50
CA TYR A 161 -6.28 -37.38 -11.25
C TYR A 161 -5.51 -36.08 -11.49
N SER A 162 -4.66 -36.01 -12.52
CA SER A 162 -3.93 -34.78 -12.85
C SER A 162 -4.86 -33.63 -13.21
N LEU A 163 -5.89 -33.87 -14.03
CA LEU A 163 -6.90 -32.87 -14.37
C LEU A 163 -7.67 -32.38 -13.14
N SER A 164 -8.04 -33.28 -12.22
CA SER A 164 -8.75 -32.88 -11.00
C SER A 164 -7.89 -32.01 -10.09
N TYR A 165 -6.59 -32.29 -10.04
CA TYR A 165 -5.63 -31.49 -9.30
C TYR A 165 -5.43 -30.10 -9.93
N GLU A 166 -5.34 -30.01 -11.26
CA GLU A 166 -5.27 -28.74 -11.98
C GLU A 166 -6.50 -27.87 -11.73
N LEU A 167 -7.71 -28.46 -11.80
CA LEU A 167 -8.96 -27.77 -11.48
C LEU A 167 -8.98 -27.27 -10.04
N TYR A 168 -8.51 -28.08 -9.08
CA TYR A 168 -8.41 -27.67 -7.69
C TYR A 168 -7.43 -26.50 -7.49
N LYS A 169 -6.24 -26.57 -8.11
CA LYS A 169 -5.26 -25.48 -8.08
C LYS A 169 -5.86 -24.19 -8.65
N LYS A 170 -6.52 -24.28 -9.81
CA LYS A 170 -7.20 -23.15 -10.44
C LYS A 170 -8.29 -22.56 -9.55
N LYS A 171 -9.10 -23.40 -8.89
CA LYS A 171 -10.08 -22.94 -7.88
C LYS A 171 -9.43 -22.14 -6.77
N GLN A 172 -8.29 -22.60 -6.25
CA GLN A 172 -7.57 -21.88 -5.18
C GLN A 172 -7.02 -20.53 -5.66
N GLU A 173 -6.51 -20.46 -6.88
CA GLU A 173 -6.07 -19.20 -7.50
C GLU A 173 -7.24 -18.22 -7.68
N LEU A 174 -8.40 -18.70 -8.12
CA LEU A 174 -9.60 -17.89 -8.25
C LEU A 174 -10.16 -17.42 -6.90
N LEU A 175 -10.11 -18.24 -5.86
CA LEU A 175 -10.49 -17.85 -4.50
C LEU A 175 -9.59 -16.72 -3.97
N LYS A 176 -8.28 -16.83 -4.15
CA LYS A 176 -7.34 -15.75 -3.81
C LYS A 176 -7.65 -14.46 -4.56
N LYS A 177 -7.92 -14.57 -5.87
CA LYS A 177 -8.31 -13.43 -6.71
C LYS A 177 -9.65 -12.82 -6.29
N LYS A 178 -10.58 -13.63 -5.78
CA LYS A 178 -11.86 -13.16 -5.25
C LYS A 178 -11.69 -12.36 -3.96
N GLU A 179 -10.78 -12.79 -3.08
CA GLU A 179 -10.48 -12.09 -1.82
C GLU A 179 -9.78 -10.74 -2.05
N MET A 180 -9.07 -10.59 -3.18
CA MET A 180 -8.40 -9.36 -3.58
C MET A 180 -8.92 -8.83 -4.92
N PRO A 181 -10.19 -8.37 -5.01
CA PRO A 181 -10.77 -7.87 -6.26
C PRO A 181 -10.37 -6.41 -6.54
N MET A 182 -9.42 -5.86 -5.76
CA MET A 182 -9.03 -4.46 -5.82
C MET A 182 -8.30 -4.17 -7.12
N ASN A 183 -8.55 -3.00 -7.68
CA ASN A 183 -7.86 -2.53 -8.88
C ASN A 183 -6.60 -1.74 -8.53
N LEU A 184 -6.46 -1.41 -7.25
CA LEU A 184 -5.40 -0.61 -6.67
C LEU A 184 -4.83 -1.33 -5.44
N TYR A 185 -3.52 -1.53 -5.40
CA TYR A 185 -2.82 -2.18 -4.30
C TYR A 185 -1.80 -1.22 -3.70
N VAL A 186 -1.83 -1.05 -2.39
CA VAL A 186 -0.75 -0.36 -1.67
C VAL A 186 0.36 -1.39 -1.43
N ILE A 187 1.53 -1.14 -2.03
CA ILE A 187 2.72 -1.99 -1.85
C ILE A 187 3.51 -1.56 -0.62
N ASP A 188 3.60 -0.25 -0.40
CA ASP A 188 4.33 0.35 0.71
C ASP A 188 3.44 1.40 1.38
N ASP A 189 3.29 1.28 2.69
CA ASP A 189 2.40 2.14 3.49
C ASP A 189 2.98 3.54 3.67
N ALA A 190 2.11 4.50 4.00
CA ALA A 190 2.48 5.88 4.20
C ALA A 190 3.33 6.03 5.47
N ILE A 191 4.65 6.13 5.28
CA ILE A 191 5.59 6.39 6.35
C ILE A 191 5.91 7.88 6.37
N VAL A 192 5.82 8.50 7.55
CA VAL A 192 6.31 9.86 7.75
C VAL A 192 7.80 9.78 8.07
N PRO A 193 8.70 10.30 7.22
CA PRO A 193 10.10 10.37 7.56
C PRO A 193 10.24 11.37 8.72
N THR A 194 10.51 10.85 9.92
CA THR A 194 10.86 11.67 11.06
C THR A 194 12.23 12.29 10.77
N LYS A 195 12.24 13.49 10.18
CA LYS A 195 13.48 14.25 10.06
C LYS A 195 13.94 14.57 11.48
N SER A 196 14.90 13.79 11.98
CA SER A 196 15.52 13.99 13.29
C SER A 196 16.22 15.33 13.26
N ASN A 197 15.48 16.38 13.61
CA ASN A 197 15.95 17.76 13.68
C ASN A 197 16.74 17.99 14.97
N ARG A 198 17.52 16.99 15.43
CA ARG A 198 18.60 17.26 16.39
C ARG A 198 19.61 18.11 15.63
N SER A 199 19.45 19.41 15.77
CA SER A 199 20.38 20.38 15.22
C SER A 199 21.77 20.05 15.74
N TYR A 200 22.62 19.47 14.88
CA TYR A 200 24.01 19.20 15.20
C TYR A 200 24.73 20.47 15.66
N VAL A 201 24.23 21.64 15.24
CA VAL A 201 24.69 22.96 15.69
C VAL A 201 24.40 23.20 17.18
N LEU A 202 23.21 22.84 17.67
CA LEU A 202 22.91 22.94 19.11
C LEU A 202 23.74 21.95 19.94
N MET A 203 24.00 20.76 19.40
CA MET A 203 24.83 19.75 20.07
C MET A 203 26.30 20.18 20.12
N ALA A 204 26.80 20.79 19.04
CA ALA A 204 28.15 21.36 18.98
C ALA A 204 28.30 22.59 19.90
N ALA A 205 27.31 23.49 19.93
CA ALA A 205 27.30 24.64 20.83
C ALA A 205 27.27 24.21 22.30
N ALA A 206 26.43 23.22 22.65
CA ALA A 206 26.40 22.66 23.99
C ALA A 206 27.74 22.01 24.37
N GLY A 207 28.39 21.31 23.44
CA GLY A 207 29.71 20.71 23.63
C GLY A 207 30.84 21.74 23.84
N LEU A 208 30.80 22.88 23.13
CA LEU A 208 31.76 23.96 23.33
C LEU A 208 31.60 24.64 24.70
N ILE A 209 30.35 24.88 25.12
CA ILE A 209 30.08 25.51 26.42
C ILE A 209 30.52 24.59 27.57
N THR A 210 30.19 23.30 27.51
CA THR A 210 30.63 22.34 28.54
C THR A 210 32.14 22.17 28.55
N GLY A 211 32.80 22.12 27.38
CA GLY A 211 34.25 22.06 27.28
C GLY A 211 34.94 23.28 27.90
N PHE A 212 34.41 24.48 27.66
CA PHE A 212 34.97 25.73 28.20
C PHE A 212 34.83 25.81 29.73
N ILE A 213 33.68 25.39 30.28
CA ILE A 213 33.46 25.34 31.73
C ILE A 213 34.44 24.37 32.39
N LEU A 214 34.65 23.20 31.79
CA LEU A 214 35.54 22.15 32.33
C LEU A 214 37.01 22.60 32.28
N TYR A 215 37.41 23.33 31.23
CA TYR A 215 38.73 23.95 31.14
C TYR A 215 38.98 24.98 32.24
N ILE A 216 38.02 25.87 32.51
CA ILE A 216 38.15 26.87 33.59
C ILE A 216 38.29 26.18 34.96
N LEU A 217 37.50 25.13 35.21
CA LEU A 217 37.56 24.35 36.45
C LEU A 217 38.93 23.70 36.66
N LEU A 218 39.49 23.09 35.61
CA LEU A 218 40.84 22.52 35.64
C LEU A 218 41.92 23.59 35.86
N ALA A 219 41.83 24.71 35.14
CA ALA A 219 42.79 25.81 35.31
C ALA A 219 42.78 26.36 36.74
N TYR A 220 41.59 26.50 37.34
CA TYR A 220 41.44 26.98 38.72
C TYR A 220 42.02 26.02 39.76
N ILE A 221 41.99 24.70 39.53
CA ILE A 221 42.57 23.71 40.44
C ILE A 221 44.10 23.60 40.25
N VAL A 222 44.59 23.65 39.02
CA VAL A 222 46.01 23.42 38.70
C VAL A 222 46.90 24.63 39.01
N LEU A 223 46.41 25.86 38.79
CA LEU A 223 47.16 27.10 39.07
C LEU A 223 47.61 27.25 40.54
N PRO A 224 46.77 27.02 41.57
CA PRO A 224 47.18 27.12 42.97
C PRO A 224 48.16 26.01 43.35
N VAL A 225 48.01 24.79 42.81
CA VAL A 225 48.93 23.68 43.07
C VAL A 225 50.34 23.96 42.51
N LEU A 226 50.44 24.58 41.34
CA LEU A 226 51.72 25.01 40.76
C LEU A 226 52.35 26.17 41.53
N ARG A 227 51.55 27.08 42.12
CA ARG A 227 52.06 28.16 42.96
C ARG A 227 52.63 27.66 44.30
N TYR A 228 52.05 26.62 44.88
CA TYR A 228 52.53 26.05 46.15
C TYR A 228 53.84 25.26 46.02
N LYS A 229 54.22 24.82 44.81
CA LYS A 229 55.46 24.06 44.59
C LYS A 229 56.72 24.93 44.44
N LYS A 230 56.59 26.27 44.48
CA LYS A 230 57.70 27.24 44.35
C LYS A 230 58.05 27.98 45.65
N VAL A 231 57.49 27.57 46.78
CA VAL A 231 57.92 27.98 48.13
C VAL A 231 58.60 26.78 48.78
#